data_AF-A0A3D1BPQ2-F1
#
_entry.id   AF-A0A3D1BPQ2-F1
#
_cell.length_a   1.000
_cell.length_b   1.000
_cell.length_c   1.000
_cell.angle_alpha   90.00
_cell.angle_beta   90.00
_cell.angle_gamma   90.00
#
_symmetry.space_group_name_H-M   'P 1'
#
loop_
_entity.id
_entity.type
_entity.pdbx_description
1 polymer ?
#
loop_
_entity_poly.entity_id
_entity_poly.type
_entity_poly.pdbx_seq_one_letter_code
_entity_poly.pdbx_strand_id
1 'polypeptide(L)'
;MALSLKRENGDNRDDDELIRDYLSSGSNEILGILYGRYMELVYGVCLKYFRNTDRAQDAVMDIFEKLVTELPRHNISNFRSWLYVLTKNHCLMDIRASKKVAGRTVNIEDHEYLFMENGFEMHHVDKSDINNNEALENCIEQLKKDQRRCIRLFYYDNKCYREIAYLLKINEKKVKSHLQNAKRNLNICMEENYEEE
;
A
#
# COMPACT_ATOMS: atom_id res chain seq x y z
N MET A 1 -8.61 -27.15 13.22
CA MET A 1 -7.49 -26.93 14.14
C MET A 1 -6.43 -26.10 13.40
N ALA A 2 -6.75 -24.84 13.10
CA ALA A 2 -5.78 -23.84 12.68
C ALA A 2 -5.64 -22.92 13.88
N LEU A 3 -4.43 -22.95 14.44
CA LEU A 3 -4.08 -22.38 15.73
C LEU A 3 -4.38 -20.89 15.75
N SER A 4 -5.25 -20.55 16.69
CA SER A 4 -5.38 -19.23 17.28
C SER A 4 -3.99 -18.77 17.74
N LEU A 5 -3.27 -18.00 16.92
CA LEU A 5 -2.24 -17.07 17.38
C LEU A 5 -2.95 -15.88 18.06
N LYS A 6 -3.68 -16.22 19.13
CA LYS A 6 -4.22 -15.28 20.11
C LYS A 6 -3.03 -14.49 20.63
N ARG A 7 -2.99 -13.18 20.36
CA ARG A 7 -2.39 -12.13 21.22
C ARG A 7 -1.37 -12.66 22.24
N GLU A 8 -0.21 -13.16 21.81
CA GLU A 8 0.78 -13.73 22.74
C GLU A 8 1.65 -12.66 23.41
N ASN A 9 1.73 -11.46 22.85
CA ASN A 9 2.36 -10.34 23.52
C ASN A 9 1.27 -9.54 24.22
N GLY A 10 1.14 -9.69 25.54
CA GLY A 10 0.28 -8.88 26.42
C GLY A 10 0.68 -7.40 26.50
N ASP A 11 1.16 -6.86 25.39
CA ASP A 11 1.58 -5.49 25.19
C ASP A 11 0.38 -4.66 24.72
N ASN A 12 -0.02 -3.72 25.58
CA ASN A 12 -1.17 -2.85 25.37
C ASN A 12 -0.83 -1.55 24.63
N ARG A 13 0.44 -1.33 24.26
CA ARG A 13 0.84 -0.14 23.50
C ARG A 13 0.15 -0.14 22.15
N ASP A 14 -0.29 1.00 21.67
CA ASP A 14 -0.81 1.11 20.31
C ASP A 14 0.35 1.04 19.28
N ASP A 15 0.01 1.00 18.00
CA ASP A 15 1.03 0.89 16.95
C ASP A 15 1.91 2.14 16.86
N ASP A 16 1.36 3.32 17.12
CA ASP A 16 2.10 4.58 17.05
C ASP A 16 3.12 4.68 18.20
N GLU A 17 2.75 4.19 19.38
CA GLU A 17 3.62 4.08 20.53
C GLU A 17 4.77 3.09 20.27
N LEU A 18 4.47 1.90 19.73
CA LEU A 18 5.51 0.93 19.35
C LEU A 18 6.45 1.49 18.27
N ILE A 19 5.93 2.24 17.30
CA ILE A 19 6.76 2.91 16.28
C ILE A 19 7.67 3.94 16.94
N ARG A 20 7.14 4.84 17.79
CA ARG A 20 7.97 5.85 18.48
C ARG A 20 9.05 5.22 19.34
N ASP A 21 8.72 4.18 20.09
CA ASP A 21 9.68 3.46 20.93
C ASP A 21 10.75 2.75 20.10
N TYR A 22 10.37 2.16 18.97
CA TYR A 22 11.33 1.57 18.05
C TYR A 22 12.26 2.63 17.43
N LEU A 23 11.72 3.77 16.98
CA LEU A 23 12.51 4.83 16.36
C LEU A 23 13.52 5.47 17.33
N SER A 24 13.23 5.47 18.63
CA SER A 24 14.14 5.97 19.66
C SER A 24 15.17 4.94 20.12
N SER A 25 14.78 3.66 20.21
CA SER A 25 15.63 2.60 20.80
C SER A 25 16.39 1.76 19.77
N GLY A 26 15.87 1.62 18.55
CA GLY A 26 16.32 0.64 17.56
C GLY A 26 16.08 -0.81 17.96
N SER A 27 15.22 -1.08 18.97
CA SER A 27 15.04 -2.42 19.51
C SER A 27 14.23 -3.33 18.59
N ASN A 28 14.88 -4.38 18.05
CA ASN A 28 14.21 -5.41 17.24
C ASN A 28 13.12 -6.18 18.01
N GLU A 29 13.16 -6.18 19.35
CA GLU A 29 12.10 -6.77 20.16
C GLU A 29 10.79 -5.97 20.04
N ILE A 30 10.89 -4.64 20.08
CA ILE A 30 9.74 -3.74 19.88
C ILE A 30 9.19 -3.87 18.46
N LEU A 31 10.08 -3.92 17.46
CA LEU A 31 9.68 -4.15 16.08
C LEU A 31 9.01 -5.53 15.90
N GLY A 32 9.50 -6.54 16.60
CA GLY A 32 8.92 -7.89 16.63
C GLY A 32 7.49 -7.91 17.20
N ILE A 33 7.23 -7.14 18.26
CA ILE A 33 5.88 -6.99 18.83
C ILE A 33 4.94 -6.35 17.80
N LEU A 34 5.35 -5.23 17.20
CA LEU A 34 4.56 -4.51 16.20
C LEU A 34 4.28 -5.41 14.98
N TYR A 35 5.32 -6.02 14.42
CA TYR A 35 5.20 -6.87 13.24
C TYR A 35 4.38 -8.13 13.50
N GLY A 36 4.53 -8.74 14.68
CA GLY A 36 3.80 -9.94 15.09
C GLY A 36 2.28 -9.76 15.03
N ARG A 37 1.76 -8.55 15.29
CA ARG A 37 0.33 -8.21 15.16
C ARG A 37 -0.19 -8.34 13.72
N TYR A 38 0.69 -8.22 12.74
CA TYR A 38 0.35 -8.16 11.31
C TYR A 38 0.94 -9.31 10.50
N MET A 39 1.56 -10.31 11.13
CA MET A 39 2.21 -11.42 10.43
C MET A 39 1.22 -12.18 9.53
N GLU A 40 -0.03 -12.39 9.98
CA GLU A 40 -1.08 -13.03 9.16
C GLU A 40 -1.45 -12.20 7.92
N LEU A 41 -1.52 -10.87 8.06
CA LEU A 41 -1.76 -9.96 6.93
C LEU A 41 -0.64 -10.09 5.90
N VAL A 42 0.61 -10.01 6.35
CA VAL A 42 1.79 -10.07 5.49
C VAL A 42 1.85 -11.41 4.76
N TYR A 43 1.66 -12.51 5.50
CA TYR A 43 1.63 -13.85 4.94
C TYR A 43 0.52 -14.01 3.90
N GLY A 44 -0.70 -13.54 4.21
CA GLY A 44 -1.84 -13.60 3.29
C GLY A 44 -1.60 -12.84 1.98
N VAL A 45 -0.96 -11.67 2.04
CA VAL A 45 -0.56 -10.92 0.84
C VAL A 45 0.51 -11.67 0.06
N CYS A 46 1.56 -12.18 0.71
CA CYS A 46 2.62 -12.94 0.05
C CYS A 46 2.05 -14.18 -0.66
N LEU A 47 1.19 -14.95 0.03
CA LEU A 47 0.55 -16.13 -0.53
C LEU A 47 -0.34 -15.81 -1.74
N LYS A 48 -1.09 -14.69 -1.69
CA LYS A 48 -1.91 -14.22 -2.81
C LYS A 48 -1.07 -13.98 -4.07
N TYR A 49 0.12 -13.40 -3.94
CA TYR A 49 0.98 -13.05 -5.08
C TYR A 49 1.84 -14.21 -5.56
N PHE A 50 2.44 -14.98 -4.65
CA PHE A 50 3.35 -16.07 -5.02
C PHE A 50 2.64 -17.39 -5.32
N ARG A 51 1.46 -17.62 -4.72
CA ARG A 51 0.74 -18.91 -4.79
C ARG A 51 1.62 -20.11 -4.42
N ASN A 52 2.59 -19.89 -3.54
CA ASN A 52 3.54 -20.85 -3.05
C ASN A 52 3.78 -20.55 -1.57
N THR A 53 3.62 -21.56 -0.71
CA THR A 53 3.68 -21.41 0.75
C THR A 53 5.09 -21.10 1.21
N ASP A 54 6.09 -21.81 0.70
CA ASP A 54 7.47 -21.72 1.15
C ASP A 54 8.04 -20.33 0.82
N ARG A 55 7.86 -19.89 -0.43
CA ARG A 55 8.24 -18.53 -0.85
C ARG A 55 7.48 -17.44 -0.10
N ALA A 56 6.23 -17.70 0.29
CA ALA A 56 5.48 -16.75 1.10
C ALA A 56 6.02 -16.66 2.54
N GLN A 57 6.48 -17.77 3.11
CA GLN A 57 7.14 -17.79 4.43
C GLN A 57 8.50 -17.07 4.38
N ASP A 58 9.30 -17.31 3.34
CA ASP A 58 10.58 -16.61 3.15
C ASP A 58 10.36 -15.09 3.04
N ALA A 59 9.39 -14.67 2.23
CA ALA A 59 9.10 -13.24 2.05
C ALA A 59 8.60 -12.54 3.32
N VAL A 60 7.90 -13.25 4.22
CA VAL A 60 7.54 -12.71 5.55
C VAL A 60 8.80 -12.31 6.31
N MET A 61 9.83 -13.16 6.31
CA MET A 61 11.11 -12.85 6.97
C MET A 61 11.80 -11.66 6.30
N ASP A 62 11.88 -11.65 4.96
CA ASP A 62 12.50 -10.54 4.22
C ASP A 62 11.79 -9.19 4.47
N ILE A 63 10.48 -9.21 4.67
CA ILE A 63 9.71 -8.00 4.97
C ILE A 63 10.02 -7.49 6.37
N PHE A 64 10.21 -8.38 7.35
CA PHE A 64 10.68 -7.98 8.67
C PHE A 64 12.05 -7.29 8.59
N GLU A 65 12.99 -7.84 7.83
CA GLU A 65 14.29 -7.21 7.62
C GLU A 65 14.17 -5.84 6.92
N LYS A 66 13.30 -5.73 5.92
CA LYS A 66 13.02 -4.45 5.26
C LYS A 66 12.49 -3.40 6.23
N LEU A 67 11.64 -3.77 7.19
CA LEU A 67 11.11 -2.84 8.17
C LEU A 67 12.21 -2.14 8.95
N VAL A 68 13.31 -2.82 9.27
CA VAL A 68 14.45 -2.21 9.98
C VAL A 68 14.96 -0.98 9.27
N THR A 69 15.01 -1.04 7.93
CA THR A 69 15.53 0.06 7.08
C THR A 69 14.48 1.05 6.60
N GLU A 70 13.24 0.58 6.38
CA GLU A 70 12.18 1.41 5.79
C GLU A 70 11.39 2.15 6.86
N LEU A 71 11.11 1.54 8.01
CA LEU A 71 10.29 2.18 9.05
C LEU A 71 10.87 3.56 9.49
N PRO A 72 12.19 3.74 9.67
CA PRO A 72 12.75 5.06 10.04
C PRO A 72 12.70 6.13 8.95
N ARG A 73 12.45 5.76 7.69
CA ARG A 73 12.48 6.68 6.54
C ARG A 73 11.11 7.26 6.20
N HIS A 74 10.06 6.80 6.87
CA HIS A 74 8.67 7.10 6.52
C HIS A 74 7.96 7.68 7.74
N ASN A 75 7.20 8.75 7.54
CA ASN A 75 6.21 9.17 8.52
C ASN A 75 4.94 8.34 8.28
N ILE A 76 4.52 7.56 9.26
CA ILE A 76 3.44 6.56 9.14
C ILE A 76 2.33 6.93 10.14
N SER A 77 1.17 7.32 9.64
CA SER A 77 -0.09 7.45 10.38
C SER A 77 -0.93 6.16 10.39
N ASN A 78 -0.75 5.24 9.44
CA ASN A 78 -1.44 3.95 9.46
C ASN A 78 -0.52 2.77 9.11
N PHE A 79 0.05 2.16 10.15
CA PHE A 79 1.02 1.08 9.98
C PHE A 79 0.48 -0.12 9.20
N ARG A 80 -0.76 -0.56 9.50
CA ARG A 80 -1.40 -1.67 8.79
C ARG A 80 -1.44 -1.46 7.27
N SER A 81 -1.91 -0.28 6.83
CA SER A 81 -2.04 0.05 5.42
C SER A 81 -0.68 0.22 4.74
N TRP A 82 0.26 0.86 5.41
CA TRP A 82 1.63 1.02 4.92
C TRP A 82 2.34 -0.33 4.77
N LEU A 83 2.23 -1.21 5.77
CA LEU A 83 2.81 -2.56 5.74
C LEU A 83 2.21 -3.43 4.62
N TYR A 84 0.90 -3.32 4.37
CA TYR A 84 0.27 -3.98 3.24
C TYR A 84 0.91 -3.55 1.90
N VAL A 85 1.12 -2.24 1.72
CA VAL A 85 1.75 -1.68 0.52
C VAL A 85 3.19 -2.13 0.38
N LEU A 86 3.97 -2.07 1.46
CA LEU A 86 5.36 -2.54 1.50
C LEU A 86 5.44 -4.02 1.08
N THR A 87 4.57 -4.85 1.66
CA THR A 87 4.48 -6.30 1.38
C THR A 87 4.12 -6.57 -0.07
N LYS A 88 3.08 -5.90 -0.59
CA LYS A 88 2.66 -6.01 -1.98
C LYS A 88 3.80 -5.65 -2.93
N ASN A 89 4.50 -4.54 -2.65
CA ASN A 89 5.61 -4.07 -3.47
C ASN A 89 6.79 -5.03 -3.42
N HIS A 90 7.12 -5.58 -2.25
CA HIS A 90 8.11 -6.66 -2.11
C HIS A 90 7.77 -7.82 -3.06
N CYS A 91 6.55 -8.35 -2.99
CA CYS A 91 6.13 -9.49 -3.81
C CYS A 91 6.25 -9.20 -5.31
N LEU A 92 5.81 -8.02 -5.73
CA LEU A 92 5.87 -7.61 -7.14
C LEU A 92 7.31 -7.46 -7.63
N MET A 93 8.22 -6.93 -6.80
CA MET A 93 9.65 -6.82 -7.13
C MET A 93 10.31 -8.18 -7.29
N ASP A 94 10.05 -9.12 -6.38
CA ASP A 94 10.60 -10.47 -6.46
C ASP A 94 10.07 -11.24 -7.70
N ILE A 95 8.77 -11.16 -7.98
CA ILE A 95 8.17 -11.73 -9.20
C ILE A 95 8.84 -11.14 -10.47
N ARG A 96 9.22 -9.86 -10.45
CA ARG A 96 9.92 -9.22 -11.58
C ARG A 96 11.35 -9.73 -11.72
N ALA A 97 12.09 -9.80 -10.62
CA ALA A 97 13.48 -10.27 -10.61
C ALA A 97 13.57 -11.72 -11.15
N SER A 98 12.70 -12.60 -10.65
CA SER A 98 12.63 -14.00 -11.09
C SER A 98 12.28 -14.15 -12.59
N LYS A 99 11.42 -13.28 -13.15
CA LYS A 99 11.11 -13.30 -14.59
C LYS A 99 12.25 -12.81 -15.48
N LYS A 100 13.05 -11.85 -15.00
CA LYS A 100 14.24 -11.34 -15.72
C LYS A 100 15.32 -12.43 -15.82
N VAL A 101 15.51 -13.23 -14.77
CA VAL A 101 16.44 -14.36 -14.75
C VAL A 101 16.00 -15.48 -15.69
N ALA A 102 14.70 -15.69 -15.87
CA ALA A 102 14.13 -16.74 -16.74
C ALA A 102 14.14 -16.40 -18.26
N GLY A 103 14.87 -15.37 -18.70
CA GLY A 103 15.02 -15.04 -20.13
C GLY A 103 13.76 -14.56 -20.84
N ARG A 104 12.66 -14.30 -20.13
CA ARG A 104 11.45 -13.68 -20.69
C ARG A 104 11.64 -12.17 -20.70
N THR A 105 12.09 -11.63 -21.83
CA THR A 105 12.06 -10.19 -22.11
C THR A 105 10.61 -9.73 -22.26
N VAL A 106 10.00 -9.33 -21.15
CA VAL A 106 8.86 -8.42 -21.18
C VAL A 106 9.46 -7.03 -21.34
N ASN A 107 9.08 -6.31 -22.41
CA ASN A 107 9.57 -4.96 -22.73
C ASN A 107 9.67 -4.08 -21.48
N ILE A 108 10.89 -3.63 -21.20
CA ILE A 108 11.35 -3.04 -19.93
C ILE A 108 11.10 -1.52 -19.91
N GLU A 109 10.06 -1.03 -20.58
CA GLU A 109 9.68 0.40 -20.57
C GLU A 109 8.41 0.70 -19.75
N ASP A 110 7.66 -0.33 -19.32
CA ASP A 110 6.34 -0.17 -18.69
C ASP A 110 6.37 0.09 -17.15
N HIS A 111 7.54 0.18 -16.48
CA HIS A 111 7.57 -0.08 -15.02
C HIS A 111 8.35 0.87 -14.09
N GLU A 112 8.70 2.07 -14.53
CA GLU A 112 9.05 3.20 -13.64
C GLU A 112 7.84 3.74 -12.82
N TYR A 113 6.71 3.03 -12.82
CA TYR A 113 5.40 3.54 -12.43
C TYR A 113 4.76 2.89 -11.18
N LEU A 114 5.52 2.08 -10.43
CA LEU A 114 5.08 1.56 -9.12
C LEU A 114 5.86 2.13 -7.93
N PHE A 115 6.59 3.23 -8.13
CA PHE A 115 6.92 4.11 -7.02
C PHE A 115 5.61 4.77 -6.54
N MET A 116 4.91 4.11 -5.62
CA MET A 116 4.29 4.86 -4.53
C MET A 116 5.46 5.37 -3.70
N GLU A 117 6.04 6.45 -4.19
CA GLU A 117 6.90 7.31 -3.38
C GLU A 117 6.02 7.88 -2.27
N ASN A 118 6.61 7.88 -1.07
CA ASN A 118 6.04 8.28 0.19
C ASN A 118 5.32 9.61 0.14
N GLY A 119 4.27 9.68 0.95
CA GLY A 119 3.60 10.93 1.26
C GLY A 119 2.10 10.72 1.25
N PHE A 120 1.54 10.70 2.46
CA PHE A 120 0.13 10.78 2.80
C PHE A 120 -0.68 9.49 2.62
N GLU A 121 -1.02 8.94 3.80
CA GLU A 121 -2.14 8.04 4.00
C GLU A 121 -3.39 8.56 3.30
N MET A 122 -3.99 7.68 2.51
CA MET A 122 -5.45 7.61 2.52
C MET A 122 -5.73 6.75 3.75
N HIS A 123 -6.04 7.38 4.89
CA HIS A 123 -6.57 6.67 6.05
C HIS A 123 -7.66 5.75 5.53
N HIS A 124 -7.53 4.45 5.82
CA HIS A 124 -8.58 3.44 5.62
C HIS A 124 -9.50 3.73 4.44
N VAL A 125 -9.01 3.39 3.27
CA VAL A 125 -9.92 3.17 2.16
C VAL A 125 -9.81 1.70 1.80
N ASP A 126 -10.32 0.89 2.74
CA ASP A 126 -10.73 -0.46 2.42
C ASP A 126 -11.78 -0.35 1.30
N LYS A 127 -11.91 -1.36 0.44
CA LYS A 127 -12.90 -1.32 -0.66
C LYS A 127 -14.35 -1.11 -0.15
N SER A 128 -14.59 -1.33 1.14
CA SER A 128 -15.84 -1.03 1.84
C SER A 128 -16.05 0.45 2.17
N ASP A 129 -14.99 1.25 2.33
CA ASP A 129 -15.10 2.67 2.72
C ASP A 129 -15.30 3.58 1.50
N ILE A 130 -14.83 3.16 0.32
CA ILE A 130 -15.08 3.87 -0.96
C ILE A 130 -16.57 3.96 -1.27
N ASN A 131 -17.31 2.88 -1.02
CA ASN A 131 -18.71 2.79 -1.39
C ASN A 131 -19.67 3.40 -0.35
N ASN A 132 -19.18 3.77 0.84
CA ASN A 132 -20.01 4.22 1.96
C ASN A 132 -19.60 5.59 2.56
N ASN A 133 -18.60 6.28 1.99
CA ASN A 133 -18.18 7.60 2.45
C ASN A 133 -18.71 8.69 1.51
N GLU A 134 -19.85 9.28 1.86
CA GLU A 134 -20.50 10.36 1.09
C GLU A 134 -19.57 11.57 0.91
N ALA A 135 -18.75 11.89 1.92
CA ALA A 135 -17.76 12.96 1.82
C ALA A 135 -16.68 12.65 0.76
N LEU A 136 -16.21 11.40 0.69
CA LEU A 136 -15.25 10.99 -0.34
C LEU A 136 -15.84 11.07 -1.75
N GLU A 137 -17.07 10.60 -1.97
CA GLU A 137 -17.73 10.74 -3.28
C GLU A 137 -17.93 12.20 -3.66
N ASN A 138 -18.30 13.07 -2.73
CA ASN A 138 -18.38 14.52 -2.96
C ASN A 138 -17.02 15.09 -3.40
N CYS A 139 -15.93 14.73 -2.73
CA CYS A 139 -14.58 15.14 -3.13
C CYS A 139 -14.17 14.59 -4.49
N ILE A 140 -14.53 13.35 -4.83
CA ILE A 140 -14.29 12.75 -6.16
C ILE A 140 -15.02 13.54 -7.25
N GLU A 141 -16.25 13.97 -6.98
CA GLU A 141 -17.04 14.79 -7.91
C GLU A 141 -16.49 16.21 -8.10
N GLN A 142 -15.66 16.71 -7.18
CA GLN A 142 -14.94 17.98 -7.33
C GLN A 142 -13.66 17.87 -8.18
N LEU A 143 -13.13 16.66 -8.39
CA LEU A 143 -11.93 16.45 -9.21
C LEU A 143 -12.14 16.89 -10.66
N LYS A 144 -11.03 17.33 -11.31
CA LYS A 144 -11.04 17.57 -12.76
C LYS A 144 -11.46 16.29 -13.49
N LYS A 145 -12.16 16.45 -14.62
CA LYS A 145 -12.73 15.33 -15.40
C LYS A 145 -11.78 14.15 -15.60
N ASP A 146 -10.55 14.42 -16.05
CA ASP A 146 -9.57 13.36 -16.33
C ASP A 146 -8.99 12.72 -15.06
N GLN A 147 -8.85 13.49 -13.97
CA GLN A 147 -8.46 12.99 -12.65
C GLN A 147 -9.51 12.02 -12.11
N ARG A 148 -10.77 12.45 -12.11
CA ARG A 148 -11.92 11.64 -11.68
C ARG A 148 -12.03 10.34 -12.47
N ARG A 149 -11.91 10.42 -13.80
CA ARG A 149 -12.00 9.25 -14.67
C ARG A 149 -10.84 8.27 -14.41
N CYS A 150 -9.62 8.77 -14.18
CA CYS A 150 -8.50 7.93 -13.79
C CYS A 150 -8.73 7.27 -12.42
N ILE A 151 -9.21 8.01 -11.41
CA ILE A 151 -9.54 7.47 -10.08
C ILE A 151 -10.57 6.34 -10.18
N ARG A 152 -11.69 6.56 -10.89
CA ARG A 152 -12.74 5.56 -11.04
C ARG A 152 -12.20 4.29 -11.72
N LEU A 153 -11.50 4.44 -12.85
CA LEU A 153 -10.94 3.29 -13.56
C LEU A 153 -9.88 2.53 -12.72
N PHE A 154 -9.05 3.25 -11.97
CA PHE A 154 -7.97 2.62 -11.20
C PHE A 154 -8.49 1.94 -9.93
N TYR A 155 -9.27 2.64 -9.11
CA TYR A 155 -9.69 2.17 -7.79
C TYR A 155 -10.98 1.33 -7.82
N TYR A 156 -11.93 1.64 -8.69
CA TYR A 156 -13.21 0.94 -8.77
C TYR A 156 -13.14 -0.20 -9.78
N ASP A 157 -12.66 0.10 -11.00
CA ASP A 157 -12.60 -0.88 -12.09
C ASP A 157 -11.31 -1.72 -12.11
N ASN A 158 -10.38 -1.48 -11.18
CA ASN A 158 -9.11 -2.19 -11.02
C ASN A 158 -8.24 -2.21 -12.29
N LYS A 159 -8.29 -1.14 -13.11
CA LYS A 159 -7.51 -1.02 -14.34
C LYS A 159 -6.07 -0.61 -14.05
N CYS A 160 -5.13 -1.20 -14.77
CA CYS A 160 -3.74 -0.75 -14.76
C CYS A 160 -3.55 0.52 -15.62
N TYR A 161 -2.42 1.21 -15.48
CA TYR A 161 -2.16 2.47 -16.19
C TYR A 161 -2.26 2.32 -17.70
N ARG A 162 -1.79 1.20 -18.24
CA ARG A 162 -1.87 0.87 -19.65
C ARG A 162 -3.30 0.72 -20.16
N GLU A 163 -4.15 0.02 -19.41
CA GLU A 163 -5.58 -0.11 -19.74
C GLU A 163 -6.28 1.25 -19.68
N ILE A 164 -5.96 2.07 -18.67
CA ILE A 164 -6.50 3.43 -18.54
C ILE A 164 -6.03 4.29 -19.71
N ALA A 165 -4.74 4.28 -20.03
CA ALA A 165 -4.17 5.01 -21.16
C ALA A 165 -4.88 4.66 -22.48
N TYR A 166 -5.11 3.36 -22.71
CA TYR A 166 -5.86 2.86 -23.86
C TYR A 166 -7.32 3.36 -23.88
N LEU A 167 -8.06 3.20 -22.76
CA LEU A 167 -9.47 3.60 -22.64
C LEU A 167 -9.68 5.10 -22.75
N LEU A 168 -8.71 5.89 -22.27
CA LEU A 168 -8.76 7.34 -22.24
C LEU A 168 -8.10 7.99 -23.47
N LYS A 169 -7.40 7.20 -24.29
CA LYS A 169 -6.59 7.69 -25.43
C LYS A 169 -5.57 8.74 -24.99
N ILE A 170 -4.92 8.52 -23.85
CA ILE A 170 -3.81 9.33 -23.33
C ILE A 170 -2.60 8.44 -23.06
N ASN A 171 -1.41 9.02 -22.91
CA ASN A 171 -0.22 8.24 -22.56
C ASN A 171 -0.19 7.89 -21.06
N GLU A 172 0.55 6.84 -20.71
CA GLU A 172 0.65 6.35 -19.32
C GLU A 172 1.27 7.37 -18.36
N LYS A 173 2.20 8.22 -18.83
CA LYS A 173 2.75 9.35 -18.05
C LYS A 173 1.63 10.29 -17.59
N LYS A 174 0.70 10.59 -18.48
CA LYS A 174 -0.45 11.44 -18.21
C LYS A 174 -1.44 10.76 -17.26
N VAL A 175 -1.65 9.45 -17.37
CA VAL A 175 -2.42 8.66 -16.37
C VAL A 175 -1.79 8.77 -14.98
N LYS A 176 -0.46 8.56 -14.86
CA LYS A 176 0.26 8.71 -13.58
C LYS A 176 0.05 10.10 -12.99
N SER A 177 0.24 11.13 -13.81
CA SER A 177 0.06 12.53 -13.39
C SER A 177 -1.38 12.81 -12.95
N HIS A 178 -2.39 12.30 -13.66
CA HIS A 178 -3.78 12.45 -13.26
C HIS A 178 -4.08 11.76 -11.93
N LEU A 179 -3.59 10.53 -11.71
CA LEU A 179 -3.79 9.81 -10.45
C LEU A 179 -3.09 10.48 -9.26
N GLN A 180 -1.85 10.96 -9.45
CA GLN A 180 -1.11 11.68 -8.40
C GLN A 180 -1.81 12.98 -8.01
N ASN A 181 -2.22 13.78 -9.00
CA ASN A 181 -2.93 15.04 -8.75
C ASN A 181 -4.33 14.79 -8.16
N ALA A 182 -5.01 13.73 -8.58
CA ALA A 182 -6.29 13.34 -8.03
C ALA A 182 -6.17 13.01 -6.54
N LYS A 183 -5.19 12.16 -6.17
CA LYS A 183 -4.93 11.79 -4.77
C LYS A 183 -4.65 13.03 -3.90
N ARG A 184 -3.78 13.93 -4.37
CA ARG A 184 -3.49 15.19 -3.67
C ARG A 184 -4.76 16.02 -3.44
N ASN A 185 -5.58 16.18 -4.48
CA ASN A 185 -6.79 17.00 -4.39
C ASN A 185 -7.88 16.36 -3.50
N LEU A 186 -7.96 15.02 -3.48
CA LEU A 186 -8.86 14.32 -2.56
C LEU A 186 -8.43 14.55 -1.11
N ASN A 187 -7.13 14.49 -0.81
CA ASN A 187 -6.64 14.75 0.54
C ASN A 187 -7.00 16.17 1.00
N ILE A 188 -6.72 17.19 0.18
CA ILE A 188 -7.06 18.58 0.50
C ILE A 188 -8.57 18.73 0.79
N CYS A 189 -9.41 18.19 -0.09
CA CYS A 189 -10.86 18.25 0.10
C CYS A 189 -11.32 17.52 1.36
N MET A 190 -10.73 16.36 1.67
CA MET A 190 -11.08 15.62 2.88
C MET A 190 -10.62 16.38 4.14
N GLU A 191 -9.42 16.96 4.14
CA GLU A 191 -8.91 17.79 5.25
C GLU A 191 -9.81 19.02 5.50
N GLU A 192 -10.22 19.72 4.45
CA GLU A 192 -11.15 20.87 4.55
C GLU A 192 -12.51 20.47 5.16
N ASN A 193 -13.06 19.31 4.78
CA ASN A 193 -14.32 18.83 5.36
C ASN A 193 -14.19 18.43 6.85
N TYR A 194 -13.01 18.02 7.31
CA TYR A 194 -12.78 17.69 8.73
C TYR A 194 -12.58 18.93 9.61
N GLU A 195 -12.23 20.09 9.04
CA GLU A 195 -12.10 21.35 9.78
C GLU A 195 -13.44 22.10 9.94
N GLU A 196 -14.46 21.75 9.15
CA GLU A 196 -15.79 22.37 9.17
C GLU A 196 -16.83 21.63 10.06
N GLU A 197 -16.49 20.46 10.60
CA GLU A 197 -17.29 19.70 11.59
C GLU A 197 -16.87 19.97 13.05
#